data_AF-A0A3Q0J603-F1
#
_entry.id   AF-A0A3Q0J603-F1
#
_cell.length_a   1.000
_cell.length_b   1.000
_cell.length_c   1.000
_cell.angle_alpha   90.00
_cell.angle_beta   90.00
_cell.angle_gamma   90.00
#
_symmetry.space_group_name_H-M   'P 1'
#
loop_
_entity.id
_entity.type
_entity.pdbx_description
1 polymer ?
#
loop_
_entity_poly.entity_id
_entity_poly.type
_entity_poly.pdbx_seq_one_letter_code
_entity_poly.pdbx_strand_id
1 'polypeptide(L)'
;MAEVLLPTHLSLFDFRSVPILVLGLDNAGKSSIIKRILGEPIISLVPTVGFNRARVEYGNKYEVFLYDLGGSEDFRTIWKQYLGTAYGVIYVIDSNDFQRTEENRQKISIDEISDCP
;
A
#
# COMPACT_ATOMS: atom_id res chain seq x y z
N MET A 1 52.54 -2.27 -14.92
CA MET A 1 51.25 -1.83 -15.51
C MET A 1 50.31 -3.02 -15.45
N ALA A 2 49.68 -3.24 -14.30
CA ALA A 2 48.64 -4.24 -14.13
C ALA A 2 47.34 -3.46 -13.89
N GLU A 3 46.43 -3.51 -14.85
CA GLU A 3 45.05 -3.09 -14.63
C GLU A 3 44.46 -4.02 -13.57
N VAL A 4 44.20 -3.46 -12.40
CA VAL A 4 43.35 -4.10 -11.41
C VAL A 4 41.92 -3.95 -11.92
N LEU A 5 41.44 -4.96 -12.64
CA LEU A 5 40.01 -5.17 -12.88
C LEU A 5 39.36 -5.42 -11.52
N LEU A 6 38.82 -4.35 -10.90
CA LEU A 6 37.92 -4.48 -9.77
C LEU A 6 36.68 -5.28 -10.24
N PRO A 7 36.25 -6.32 -9.52
CA PRO A 7 35.08 -7.08 -9.91
C PRO A 7 33.86 -6.15 -9.88
N THR A 8 33.21 -5.98 -11.02
CA THR A 8 31.93 -5.27 -11.22
C THR A 8 30.74 -5.97 -10.57
N HIS A 9 30.97 -6.77 -9.53
CA HIS A 9 29.95 -7.62 -8.92
C HIS A 9 29.92 -7.44 -7.40
N LEU A 10 29.37 -6.31 -6.95
CA LEU A 10 28.90 -6.16 -5.58
C LEU A 10 27.53 -5.49 -5.50
N SER A 11 26.55 -5.93 -6.29
CA SER A 11 25.12 -5.73 -5.94
C SER A 11 24.63 -6.92 -5.11
N LEU A 12 25.32 -7.20 -3.99
CA LEU A 12 24.95 -8.34 -3.13
C LEU A 12 23.63 -8.14 -2.39
N PHE A 13 23.01 -6.95 -2.42
CA PHE A 13 21.68 -6.69 -1.86
C PHE A 13 20.95 -5.55 -2.60
N ASP A 14 20.76 -5.65 -3.93
CA ASP A 14 19.76 -4.79 -4.58
C ASP A 14 18.36 -5.28 -4.19
N PHE A 15 17.76 -4.60 -3.21
CA PHE A 15 16.37 -4.81 -2.85
C PHE A 15 15.48 -4.34 -4.00
N ARG A 16 14.57 -5.21 -4.44
CA ARG A 16 13.49 -4.83 -5.35
C ARG A 16 12.39 -4.17 -4.52
N SER A 17 12.17 -2.89 -4.78
CA SER A 17 11.08 -2.11 -4.18
C SER A 17 9.73 -2.51 -4.79
N VAL A 18 8.77 -2.87 -3.94
CA VAL A 18 7.43 -3.32 -4.32
C VAL A 18 6.38 -2.46 -3.59
N PRO A 19 5.97 -1.31 -4.16
CA PRO A 19 4.87 -0.52 -3.63
C PRO A 19 3.52 -1.24 -3.80
N ILE A 20 2.78 -1.40 -2.70
CA ILE A 20 1.42 -1.93 -2.66
C ILE A 20 0.52 -0.86 -2.02
N LEU A 21 -0.59 -0.54 -2.67
CA LEU A 21 -1.58 0.37 -2.09
C LEU A 21 -2.53 -0.39 -1.19
N VAL A 22 -2.84 0.18 -0.03
CA VAL A 22 -3.90 -0.29 0.86
C VAL A 22 -5.03 0.73 0.78
N LEU A 23 -6.11 0.35 0.09
CA LEU A 23 -7.27 1.18 -0.22
C LEU A 23 -8.53 0.64 0.49
N GLY A 24 -9.59 1.43 0.46
CA GLY A 24 -10.85 1.13 1.14
C GLY A 24 -11.39 2.34 1.89
N LEU A 25 -12.68 2.32 2.22
CA LEU A 25 -13.33 3.44 2.89
C LEU A 25 -12.69 3.74 4.26
N ASP A 26 -12.95 4.93 4.80
CA ASP A 26 -12.60 5.28 6.16
C ASP A 26 -13.18 4.26 7.15
N ASN A 27 -12.43 4.04 8.22
CA ASN A 27 -12.76 3.06 9.25
C ASN A 27 -12.84 1.59 8.80
N ALA A 28 -12.50 1.25 7.55
CA ALA A 28 -12.53 -0.13 7.05
C ALA A 28 -11.51 -1.08 7.70
N GLY A 29 -10.55 -0.57 8.49
CA GLY A 29 -9.53 -1.38 9.17
C GLY A 29 -8.18 -1.48 8.44
N LYS A 30 -7.91 -0.61 7.47
CA LYS A 30 -6.66 -0.56 6.68
C LYS A 30 -5.40 -0.52 7.56
N SER A 31 -5.30 0.49 8.42
CA SER A 31 -4.16 0.64 9.34
C SER A 31 -4.07 -0.52 10.33
N SER A 32 -5.20 -1.11 10.74
CA SER A 32 -5.21 -2.31 11.60
C SER A 32 -4.55 -3.50 10.93
N ILE A 33 -4.87 -3.76 9.65
CA ILE A 33 -4.25 -4.83 8.86
C ILE A 33 -2.74 -4.58 8.69
N ILE A 34 -2.34 -3.34 8.38
CA ILE A 34 -0.92 -2.99 8.25
C ILE A 34 -0.18 -3.22 9.55
N LYS A 35 -0.69 -2.71 10.69
CA LYS A 35 -0.09 -2.98 12.01
C LYS A 35 0.00 -4.48 12.30
N ARG A 36 -1.05 -5.24 11.94
CA ARG A 36 -1.05 -6.70 12.11
C ARG A 36 0.05 -7.39 11.30
N ILE A 37 0.29 -6.95 10.06
CA ILE A 37 1.37 -7.43 9.19
C ILE A 37 2.74 -7.11 9.78
N LEU A 38 2.91 -5.91 10.35
CA LEU A 38 4.16 -5.48 11.00
C LEU A 38 4.41 -6.14 12.37
N GLY A 39 3.44 -6.86 12.92
CA GLY A 39 3.51 -7.39 14.29
C GLY A 39 3.39 -6.30 15.36
N GLU A 40 2.86 -5.14 15.01
CA GLU A 40 2.67 -4.00 15.90
C GLU A 40 1.36 -4.10 16.70
N PRO A 41 1.32 -3.52 17.91
CA PRO A 41 0.09 -3.47 18.70
C PRO A 41 -0.96 -2.56 18.05
N ILE A 42 -2.19 -3.09 17.93
CA ILE A 42 -3.35 -2.39 17.35
C ILE A 42 -4.04 -1.56 18.44
N ILE A 43 -3.41 -0.47 18.86
CA ILE A 43 -3.89 0.40 19.94
C ILE A 43 -4.03 1.84 19.41
N SER A 44 -5.05 2.56 19.92
CA SER A 44 -5.29 3.99 19.68
C SER A 44 -5.29 4.39 18.21
N LEU A 45 -6.06 3.67 17.39
CA LEU A 45 -6.21 4.00 15.98
C LEU A 45 -7.16 5.19 15.80
N VAL A 46 -6.74 6.12 14.95
CA VAL A 46 -7.55 7.24 14.46
C VAL A 46 -7.62 7.15 12.94
N PRO A 47 -8.66 7.71 12.28
CA PRO A 47 -8.72 7.76 10.83
C PRO A 47 -7.45 8.40 10.24
N THR A 48 -6.84 7.73 9.26
CA THR A 48 -5.68 8.27 8.55
C THR A 48 -6.06 9.51 7.75
N VAL A 49 -5.39 10.62 8.03
CA VAL A 49 -5.50 11.88 7.28
C VAL A 49 -4.40 11.89 6.23
N GLY A 50 -4.76 11.95 4.95
CA GLY A 50 -3.78 11.93 3.86
C GLY A 50 -3.22 10.54 3.56
N PHE A 51 -1.95 10.28 3.90
CA PHE A 51 -1.27 9.01 3.61
C PHE A 51 -0.25 8.63 4.69
N ASN A 52 0.01 7.33 4.84
CA ASN A 52 1.10 6.78 5.62
C ASN A 52 1.80 5.66 4.82
N ARG A 53 3.03 5.29 5.21
CA ARG A 53 3.81 4.24 4.55
C ARG A 53 4.47 3.32 5.58
N ALA A 54 4.27 2.02 5.41
CA ALA A 54 4.95 0.98 6.17
C ALA A 54 5.92 0.20 5.26
N ARG A 55 7.07 -0.22 5.82
CA ARG A 55 8.06 -1.05 5.13
C ARG A 55 8.01 -2.47 5.70
N VAL A 56 7.96 -3.46 4.82
CA VAL A 56 8.02 -4.88 5.15
C VAL A 56 9.14 -5.51 4.33
N GLU A 57 10.12 -6.12 4.98
CA GLU A 57 11.15 -6.90 4.30
C GLU A 57 10.63 -8.31 4.04
N TYR A 58 10.70 -8.77 2.79
CA TYR A 58 10.30 -10.11 2.41
C TYR A 58 11.47 -10.88 1.82
N GLY A 59 12.00 -11.81 2.63
CA GLY A 59 13.25 -12.51 2.35
C GLY A 59 14.43 -11.53 2.23
N ASN A 60 15.45 -11.91 1.47
CA ASN A 60 16.69 -11.13 1.37
C ASN A 60 16.74 -10.22 0.13
N LYS A 61 15.62 -10.06 -0.60
CA LYS A 61 15.59 -9.43 -1.93
C LYS A 61 14.46 -8.43 -2.16
N TYR A 62 13.42 -8.41 -1.34
CA TYR A 62 12.26 -7.56 -1.57
C TYR A 62 12.01 -6.61 -0.41
N GLU A 63 11.78 -5.35 -0.75
CA GLU A 63 11.31 -4.32 0.15
C GLU A 63 9.89 -3.95 -0.27
N VAL A 64 8.90 -4.41 0.49
CA VAL A 64 7.49 -4.14 0.21
C VAL A 64 7.10 -2.87 0.96
N PHE A 65 6.57 -1.89 0.24
CA PHE A 65 6.02 -0.67 0.83
C PHE A 65 4.51 -0.71 0.81
N LEU A 66 3.88 -0.76 1.98
CA LEU A 66 2.43 -0.65 2.12
C LEU A 66 2.05 0.82 2.29
N TYR A 67 1.35 1.38 1.30
CA TYR A 67 0.85 2.75 1.34
C TYR A 67 -0.59 2.78 1.87
N ASP A 68 -0.76 3.22 3.11
CA ASP A 68 -2.06 3.41 3.75
C ASP A 68 -2.62 4.77 3.33
N LEU A 69 -3.61 4.77 2.44
CA LEU A 69 -4.24 6.00 1.96
C LEU A 69 -5.51 6.29 2.75
N GLY A 70 -5.74 7.57 3.06
CA GLY A 70 -6.96 8.04 3.71
C GLY A 70 -8.20 7.59 2.94
N GLY A 71 -9.19 7.10 3.68
CA GLY A 71 -10.41 6.52 3.10
C GLY A 71 -11.64 7.41 3.16
N SER A 72 -11.56 8.59 3.77
CA SER A 72 -12.67 9.54 3.74
C SER A 72 -12.76 10.21 2.37
N GLU A 73 -13.94 10.69 2.01
CA GLU A 73 -14.22 11.26 0.69
C GLU A 73 -13.17 12.29 0.25
N ASP A 74 -12.79 13.22 1.13
CA ASP A 74 -11.78 14.26 0.89
C ASP A 74 -10.41 13.69 0.48
N PHE A 75 -10.01 12.55 1.06
CA PHE A 75 -8.72 11.91 0.81
C PHE A 75 -8.76 10.86 -0.30
N ARG A 76 -9.92 10.47 -0.83
CA ARG A 76 -9.99 9.50 -1.94
C ARG A 76 -9.48 10.06 -3.26
N THR A 77 -9.45 11.39 -3.40
CA THR A 77 -8.94 12.08 -4.59
C THR A 77 -7.48 11.72 -4.92
N ILE A 78 -6.67 11.40 -3.91
CA ILE A 78 -5.25 11.05 -4.13
C ILE A 78 -5.04 9.58 -4.53
N TRP A 79 -6.03 8.69 -4.42
CA TRP A 79 -5.87 7.27 -4.76
C TRP A 79 -5.34 7.08 -6.19
N LYS A 80 -5.92 7.82 -7.14
CA LYS A 80 -5.53 7.78 -8.56
C LYS A 80 -4.08 8.21 -8.81
N GLN A 81 -3.52 9.06 -7.97
CA GLN A 81 -2.15 9.57 -8.13
C GLN A 81 -1.09 8.49 -7.86
N TYR A 82 -1.41 7.45 -7.09
CA TYR A 82 -0.45 6.41 -6.71
C TYR A 82 -0.65 5.09 -7.46
N LEU A 83 -1.79 4.88 -8.11
CA LEU A 83 -2.11 3.63 -8.82
C LEU A 83 -1.07 3.27 -9.87
N GLY A 84 -0.60 4.23 -10.67
CA GLY A 84 0.37 3.97 -11.75
C GLY A 84 1.77 3.56 -11.27
N THR A 85 2.06 3.73 -9.98
CA THR A 85 3.34 3.30 -9.39
C THR A 85 3.23 1.99 -8.62
N ALA A 86 2.01 1.51 -8.38
CA ALA A 86 1.77 0.36 -7.52
C ALA A 86 1.94 -0.96 -8.28
N TYR A 87 2.55 -1.95 -7.64
CA TYR A 87 2.61 -3.33 -8.14
C TYR A 87 1.34 -4.11 -7.82
N GLY A 88 0.53 -3.63 -6.88
CA GLY A 88 -0.72 -4.26 -6.49
C GLY A 88 -1.52 -3.40 -5.52
N VAL A 89 -2.77 -3.80 -5.32
CA VAL A 89 -3.72 -3.14 -4.43
C VAL A 89 -4.31 -4.17 -3.47
N ILE A 90 -4.38 -3.80 -2.18
CA ILE A 90 -5.18 -4.47 -1.16
C ILE A 90 -6.36 -3.55 -0.87
N TYR A 91 -7.57 -3.97 -1.25
CA TYR A 91 -8.79 -3.22 -0.93
C TYR A 91 -9.46 -3.84 0.31
N VAL A 92 -9.65 -3.03 1.35
CA VAL A 92 -10.19 -3.47 2.64
C VAL A 92 -11.65 -3.05 2.78
N ILE A 93 -12.51 -4.01 3.10
CA ILE A 93 -13.94 -3.82 3.33
C ILE A 93 -14.25 -4.23 4.78
N ASP A 94 -14.94 -3.36 5.53
CA ASP A 94 -15.53 -3.73 6.80
C ASP A 94 -16.79 -4.58 6.55
N SER A 95 -16.72 -5.88 6.86
CA SER A 95 -17.82 -6.82 6.67
C SER A 95 -19.04 -6.54 7.55
N ASN A 96 -18.89 -5.74 8.61
CA ASN A 96 -19.99 -5.37 9.50
C ASN A 96 -20.70 -4.08 9.04
N ASP A 97 -20.14 -3.36 8.07
CA ASP A 97 -20.71 -2.11 7.56
C ASP A 97 -21.52 -2.33 6.27
N PHE A 98 -22.69 -2.95 6.46
CA PHE A 98 -23.58 -3.25 5.34
C PHE A 98 -24.12 -2.00 4.63
N GLN A 99 -24.20 -0.86 5.34
CA GLN A 99 -24.75 0.39 4.80
C GLN A 99 -23.88 0.95 3.67
N ARG A 100 -22.57 0.72 3.72
CA ARG A 100 -21.61 1.20 2.72
C ARG A 100 -21.23 0.14 1.68
N THR A 101 -21.98 -0.96 1.57
CA THR A 101 -21.70 -2.02 0.57
C THR A 101 -21.75 -1.48 -0.87
N GLU A 102 -22.73 -0.65 -1.19
CA GLU A 102 -22.88 -0.09 -2.53
C GLU A 102 -21.79 0.94 -2.85
N GLU A 103 -21.42 1.77 -1.86
CA GLU A 103 -20.27 2.67 -1.98
C GLU A 103 -18.97 1.90 -2.24
N ASN A 104 -18.73 0.80 -1.52
CA ASN A 104 -17.60 -0.09 -1.78
C ASN A 104 -17.64 -0.68 -3.21
N ARG A 105 -18.82 -1.12 -3.68
CA ARG A 105 -18.99 -1.64 -5.04
C ARG A 105 -18.63 -0.60 -6.10
N GLN A 106 -19.03 0.65 -5.91
CA GLN A 106 -18.72 1.75 -6.83
C GLN A 106 -17.23 2.10 -6.81
N LYS A 107 -16.58 2.02 -5.63
CA LYS A 107 -15.15 2.34 -5.50
C LYS A 107 -14.20 1.23 -5.93
N ILE A 108 -14.62 -0.03 -5.82
CA ILE A 108 -13.82 -1.16 -6.32
C ILE A 108 -14.02 -1.42 -7.81
N SER A 109 -15.06 -0.81 -8.43
CA SER A 109 -15.31 -1.00 -9.85
C SER A 109 -14.09 -0.58 -10.66
N ILE A 110 -13.82 -1.38 -11.68
CA ILE A 110 -12.65 -1.28 -12.54
C ILE A 110 -12.53 0.16 -13.09
N ASP A 111 -13.62 0.84 -13.41
CA ASP A 111 -13.59 2.21 -13.95
C ASP A 111 -12.94 3.27 -13.03
N GLU A 112 -12.98 3.13 -11.70
CA GLU A 112 -12.28 4.06 -10.80
C GLU A 112 -10.80 3.70 -10.54
N ILE A 113 -10.41 2.43 -10.75
CA ILE A 113 -9.07 1.89 -10.46
C ILE A 113 -8.24 1.62 -11.73
N SER A 114 -8.87 1.39 -12.88
CA SER A 114 -8.22 1.00 -14.15
C SER A 114 -8.01 2.14 -15.13
N ASP A 115 -8.57 3.32 -14.91
CA ASP A 115 -8.28 4.54 -15.69
C ASP A 115 -6.84 5.07 -15.47
N CYS A 116 -5.94 4.19 -15.06
CA CYS A 116 -4.52 4.46 -14.98
C CYS A 116 -3.93 4.37 -16.38
N PRO A 117 -3.22 5.41 -16.87
CA PRO A 117 -2.58 5.40 -18.18
C PRO A 117 -1.49 4.31 -18.30
#